data_AF-A0A2H6FJR3-F1
#
_entry.id   AF-A0A2H6FJR3-F1
#
_cell.length_a   1.000
_cell.length_b   1.000
_cell.length_c   1.000
_cell.angle_alpha   90.00
_cell.angle_beta   90.00
_cell.angle_gamma   90.00
#
_symmetry.space_group_name_H-M   'P 1'
#
loop_
_entity.id
_entity.type
_entity.pdbx_description
1 polymer ?
#
loop_
_entity_poly.entity_id
_entity_poly.type
_entity_poly.pdbx_seq_one_letter_code
_entity_poly.pdbx_strand_id
1 'polypeptide(L)'
;MQQRPQLVDTEDRVDWEKLKATLGEDINFSNERYVLNWAGKSDAFRALQARTTATLVPDREESVNFDDTNHIFIEGENLEVLKVLQKSYYNEIKR
;
A
#
# COMPACT_ATOMS: atom_id res chain seq x y z
N MET A 1 -13.15 -27.94 -11.34
CA MET A 1 -12.45 -27.49 -10.12
C MET A 1 -10.95 -27.52 -10.41
N GLN A 2 -10.37 -26.43 -10.91
CA GLN A 2 -8.94 -26.41 -11.24
C GLN A 2 -8.15 -26.08 -9.96
N GLN A 3 -7.31 -27.01 -9.49
CA GLN A 3 -6.42 -26.79 -8.36
C GLN A 3 -5.50 -25.60 -8.69
N ARG A 4 -5.41 -24.61 -7.80
CA ARG A 4 -4.44 -23.52 -7.97
C ARG A 4 -3.03 -24.12 -7.88
N PRO A 5 -2.14 -23.86 -8.87
CA PRO A 5 -0.78 -24.36 -8.81
C PRO A 5 -0.05 -23.76 -7.61
N GLN A 6 0.70 -24.59 -6.88
CA GLN A 6 1.62 -24.11 -5.86
C GLN A 6 2.85 -23.52 -6.57
N LEU A 7 2.94 -22.20 -6.58
CA LEU A 7 3.99 -21.41 -7.26
C LEU A 7 5.24 -21.22 -6.41
N VAL A 8 5.24 -21.75 -5.19
CA VAL A 8 6.34 -21.68 -4.23
C VAL A 8 6.81 -23.11 -3.97
N ASP A 9 8.11 -23.33 -4.01
CA ASP A 9 8.72 -24.62 -3.73
C ASP A 9 8.84 -24.90 -2.22
N THR A 10 9.36 -26.07 -1.85
CA THR A 10 9.56 -26.46 -0.45
C THR A 10 10.64 -25.65 0.26
N GLU A 11 11.43 -24.85 -0.47
CA GLU A 11 12.47 -23.96 0.05
C GLU A 11 12.00 -22.49 0.12
N ASP A 12 10.68 -22.25 0.01
CA ASP A 12 10.05 -20.91 0.04
C ASP A 12 10.48 -19.99 -1.12
N ARG A 13 10.96 -20.56 -2.23
CA ARG A 13 11.35 -19.83 -3.44
C ARG A 13 10.26 -19.90 -4.50
N VAL A 14 10.21 -18.87 -5.33
CA VAL A 14 9.28 -18.84 -6.48
C VAL A 14 9.73 -19.84 -7.54
N ASP A 15 8.86 -20.78 -7.87
CA ASP A 15 9.03 -21.71 -8.98
C ASP A 15 8.66 -21.00 -10.30
N TRP A 16 9.69 -20.47 -10.96
CA TRP A 16 9.55 -19.70 -12.20
C TRP A 16 8.97 -20.53 -13.36
N GLU A 17 9.19 -21.85 -13.37
CA GLU A 17 8.67 -22.72 -14.42
C GLU A 17 7.16 -22.89 -14.28
N LYS A 18 6.67 -23.18 -13.06
CA LYS A 18 5.22 -23.24 -12.79
C LYS A 18 4.54 -21.89 -12.97
N LEU A 19 5.21 -20.78 -12.61
CA LEU A 19 4.69 -19.44 -12.82
C LEU A 19 4.49 -19.15 -14.31
N LYS A 20 5.49 -19.43 -15.15
CA LYS A 20 5.38 -19.29 -16.61
C LYS A 20 4.27 -20.17 -17.18
N ALA A 21 4.19 -21.43 -16.76
CA ALA A 21 3.15 -22.35 -17.21
C ALA A 21 1.73 -21.89 -16.82
N THR A 22 1.58 -21.23 -15.66
CA THR A 22 0.30 -20.69 -15.18
C THR A 22 -0.13 -19.43 -15.94
N LEU A 23 0.83 -18.58 -16.31
CA LEU A 23 0.58 -17.32 -17.02
C LEU A 23 0.34 -17.52 -18.54
N GLY A 24 0.73 -18.66 -19.10
CA GLY A 24 0.53 -18.99 -20.52
C GLY A 24 1.53 -18.30 -21.47
N GLU A 25 1.24 -18.29 -22.76
CA GLU A 25 2.11 -17.68 -23.80
C GLU A 25 1.93 -16.16 -23.94
N ASP A 26 0.88 -15.58 -23.34
CA ASP A 26 0.54 -14.14 -23.39
C ASP A 26 1.35 -13.27 -22.41
N ILE A 27 2.58 -13.69 -22.07
CA ILE A 27 3.46 -12.90 -21.22
C ILE A 27 4.25 -11.94 -22.11
N ASN A 28 3.71 -10.74 -22.29
CA ASN A 28 4.40 -9.69 -23.01
C ASN A 28 5.56 -9.12 -22.16
N PHE A 29 6.76 -9.66 -22.35
CA PHE A 29 8.01 -9.16 -21.77
C PHE A 29 8.60 -7.97 -22.53
N SER A 30 7.84 -7.29 -23.41
CA SER A 30 8.34 -6.11 -24.12
C SER A 30 9.00 -5.14 -23.13
N ASN A 31 10.31 -5.00 -23.32
CA ASN A 31 11.24 -4.44 -22.35
C ASN A 31 11.18 -2.91 -22.32
N GLU A 32 10.19 -2.31 -22.99
CA GLU A 32 9.97 -0.86 -23.09
C GLU A 32 9.10 -0.34 -21.94
N ARG A 33 9.38 -0.79 -20.71
CA ARG A 33 8.83 -0.13 -19.53
C ARG A 33 9.81 0.97 -19.12
N TYR A 34 9.50 2.20 -19.52
CA TYR A 34 10.16 3.37 -18.95
C TYR A 34 9.83 3.43 -17.45
N VAL A 35 10.79 3.00 -16.63
CA VAL A 35 10.68 3.08 -15.18
C VAL A 35 11.52 4.25 -14.71
N LEU A 36 10.88 5.21 -14.04
CA LEU A 36 11.60 6.26 -13.32
C LEU A 36 12.38 5.60 -12.17
N ASN A 37 13.71 5.66 -12.20
CA ASN A 37 14.58 5.13 -11.15
C ASN A 37 15.37 6.27 -10.50
N TRP A 38 15.43 6.26 -9.17
CA TRP A 38 16.16 7.23 -8.37
C TRP A 38 16.69 6.57 -7.09
N ALA A 39 17.74 7.15 -6.52
CA ALA A 39 18.30 6.68 -5.25
C ALA A 39 17.25 6.75 -4.13
N GLY A 40 17.12 5.70 -3.33
CA GLY A 40 16.13 5.63 -2.24
C GLY A 40 14.71 5.26 -2.68
N LYS A 41 14.43 5.03 -3.97
CA LYS A 41 13.12 4.56 -4.45
C LYS A 41 12.63 3.32 -3.69
N SER A 42 13.48 2.30 -3.60
CA SER A 42 13.13 1.04 -2.92
C SER A 42 12.82 1.25 -1.44
N ASP A 43 13.55 2.13 -0.76
CA ASP A 43 13.33 2.42 0.66
C ASP A 43 12.06 3.22 0.89
N ALA A 44 11.73 4.16 -0.01
CA ALA A 44 10.44 4.85 0.00
C ALA A 44 9.27 3.88 -0.15
N PHE A 45 9.37 2.89 -1.05
CA PHE A 45 8.34 1.86 -1.18
C PHE A 45 8.23 0.97 0.06
N ARG A 46 9.36 0.57 0.67
CA ARG A 46 9.35 -0.19 1.93
C ARG A 46 8.70 0.61 3.06
N ALA A 47 9.03 1.89 3.19
CA ALA A 47 8.43 2.77 4.19
C ALA A 47 6.92 2.92 3.98
N LEU A 48 6.46 3.04 2.74
CA LEU A 48 5.03 3.10 2.40
C LEU A 48 4.30 1.79 2.74
N GLN A 49 4.92 0.64 2.47
CA GLN A 49 4.34 -0.69 2.72
C GLN A 49 4.39 -1.12 4.20
N ALA A 50 5.23 -0.48 5.02
CA ALA A 50 5.31 -0.77 6.44
C ALA A 50 3.98 -0.44 7.14
N ARG A 51 3.41 -1.42 7.85
CA ARG A 51 2.20 -1.25 8.65
C ARG A 51 2.40 -0.18 9.72
N THR A 52 1.44 0.72 9.85
CA THR A 52 1.37 1.63 11.00
C THR A 52 0.80 0.91 12.22
N THR A 53 1.31 1.25 13.40
CA THR A 53 0.73 0.89 14.70
C THR A 53 0.12 2.10 15.41
N ALA A 54 0.10 3.26 14.76
CA ALA A 54 -0.45 4.49 15.30
C ALA A 54 -1.99 4.48 15.28
N THR A 55 -2.58 5.32 16.12
CA THR A 55 -4.02 5.60 16.13
C THR A 55 -4.23 7.08 16.37
N LEU A 56 -5.38 7.60 15.95
CA LEU A 56 -5.80 8.96 16.28
C LEU A 56 -6.37 8.99 17.70
N VAL A 57 -6.07 10.06 18.43
CA VAL A 57 -6.64 10.38 19.74
C VAL A 57 -7.33 11.73 19.61
N PRO A 58 -8.62 11.85 19.97
CA PRO A 58 -9.32 13.12 19.91
C PRO A 58 -8.84 14.06 21.02
N ASP A 59 -8.55 15.30 20.66
CA ASP A 59 -8.27 16.38 21.61
C ASP A 59 -9.46 17.33 21.66
N ARG A 60 -10.31 17.17 22.69
CA ARG A 60 -11.53 17.99 22.84
C ARG A 60 -11.24 19.38 23.39
N GLU A 61 -10.13 19.58 24.09
CA GLU A 61 -9.80 20.84 24.75
C GLU A 61 -9.36 21.88 23.73
N GLU A 62 -8.54 21.47 22.76
CA GLU A 62 -8.04 22.33 21.68
C GLU A 62 -8.96 22.36 20.44
N SER A 63 -10.05 21.59 20.47
CA SER A 63 -10.99 21.53 19.36
C SER A 63 -12.09 22.59 19.45
N VAL A 64 -12.39 23.20 18.31
CA VAL A 64 -13.51 24.14 18.17
C VAL A 64 -14.73 23.40 17.62
N ASN A 65 -15.87 23.47 18.33
CA ASN A 65 -17.13 22.80 17.97
C ASN A 65 -16.96 21.30 17.67
N PHE A 66 -16.25 20.59 18.57
CA PHE A 66 -15.81 19.20 18.36
C PHE A 66 -16.92 18.27 17.85
N ASP A 67 -18.13 18.38 18.41
CA ASP A 67 -19.22 17.45 18.09
C ASP A 67 -20.00 17.81 16.80
N ASP A 68 -19.84 19.02 16.26
CA ASP A 68 -20.67 19.53 15.14
C ASP A 68 -19.86 19.92 13.87
N THR A 69 -18.53 20.05 13.98
CA THR A 69 -17.68 20.46 12.86
C THR A 69 -17.47 19.32 11.85
N ASN A 70 -17.38 19.67 10.57
CA ASN A 70 -17.01 18.75 9.48
C ASN A 70 -15.54 18.89 9.04
N HIS A 71 -14.75 19.69 9.78
CA HIS A 71 -13.34 19.91 9.49
C HIS A 71 -12.48 19.24 10.56
N ILE A 72 -11.40 18.59 10.13
CA ILE A 72 -10.46 17.93 11.03
C ILE A 72 -9.06 18.53 10.85
N PHE A 73 -8.36 18.71 11.95
CA PHE A 73 -6.92 18.98 11.98
C PHE A 73 -6.24 17.82 12.69
N ILE A 74 -5.15 17.32 12.13
CA ILE A 74 -4.38 16.20 12.71
C ILE A 74 -2.93 16.64 12.82
N GLU A 75 -2.38 16.57 14.03
CA GLU A 75 -0.98 16.80 14.29
C GLU A 75 -0.20 15.47 14.30
N GLY A 76 0.94 15.42 13.60
CA GLY A 76 1.79 14.24 13.52
C GLY A 76 2.69 14.24 12.28
N GLU A 77 3.48 13.18 12.14
CA GLU A 77 4.25 12.93 10.92
C GLU A 77 3.28 12.56 9.77
N ASN A 78 3.41 13.23 8.62
CA ASN A 78 2.43 13.16 7.55
C ASN A 78 2.25 11.75 6.95
N LEU A 79 3.33 11.01 6.70
CA LEU A 79 3.21 9.66 6.15
C LEU A 79 2.48 8.72 7.11
N GLU A 80 2.76 8.80 8.41
CA GLU A 80 2.09 7.99 9.43
C GLU A 80 0.60 8.36 9.57
N VAL A 81 0.27 9.66 9.54
CA VAL A 81 -1.12 10.14 9.53
C VAL A 81 -1.87 9.61 8.30
N LEU A 82 -1.28 9.71 7.11
CA LEU A 82 -1.89 9.22 5.88
C LEU A 82 -2.10 7.70 5.91
N LYS A 83 -1.20 6.93 6.53
CA LYS A 83 -1.39 5.49 6.73
C LYS A 83 -2.57 5.17 7.64
N VAL A 84 -2.76 5.93 8.72
CA VAL A 84 -3.91 5.75 9.62
C VAL A 84 -5.23 6.05 8.90
N LEU A 85 -5.26 7.11 8.07
CA LEU A 85 -6.45 7.51 7.32
C LEU A 85 -6.76 6.60 6.12
N GLN A 86 -5.77 5.85 5.62
CA GLN A 86 -5.84 5.10 4.35
C GLN A 86 -7.11 4.24 4.24
N LYS A 87 -7.47 3.50 5.29
CA LYS A 87 -8.59 2.56 5.26
C LYS A 87 -9.96 3.27 5.28
N SER A 88 -10.09 4.31 6.08
CA SER A 88 -11.36 5.00 6.30
C SER A 88 -11.70 6.00 5.19
N TYR A 89 -10.69 6.53 4.49
CA TYR A 89 -10.84 7.53 3.44
C TYR A 89 -10.46 7.00 2.04
N TYR A 90 -10.39 5.68 1.88
CA TYR A 90 -10.07 5.07 0.60
C TYR A 90 -11.10 5.49 -0.47
N ASN A 91 -10.63 6.14 -1.53
CA ASN A 91 -11.44 6.71 -2.64
C ASN A 91 -12.43 7.83 -2.25
N GLU A 92 -12.42 8.34 -1.03
CA GLU A 92 -13.35 9.38 -0.59
C GLU A 92 -12.83 10.81 -0.84
N ILE A 93 -11.50 10.96 -1.04
CA ILE A 93 -10.89 12.26 -1.31
C ILE A 93 -11.11 12.63 -2.78
N LYS A 94 -11.99 13.62 -3.01
CA LYS A 94 -12.19 14.22 -4.33
C LYS A 94 -10.93 15.01 -4.74
N ARG A 95 -10.57 14.86 -6.02
CA ARG A 95 -9.53 15.66 -6.69
C ARG A 95 -10.03 17.05 -7.05
#